data_AF-A0A8C6R4P6-F1
#
_entry.id   AF-A0A8C6R4P6-F1
#
_cell.length_a   1.000
_cell.length_b   1.000
_cell.length_c   1.000
_cell.angle_alpha   90.00
_cell.angle_beta   90.00
_cell.angle_gamma   90.00
#
_symmetry.space_group_name_H-M   'P 1'
#
loop_
_entity.id
_entity.type
_entity.pdbx_description
1 polymer ?
#
loop_
_entity_poly.entity_id
_entity_poly.type
_entity_poly.pdbx_seq_one_letter_code
_entity_poly.pdbx_strand_id
1 'polypeptide(L)'
;MDRNPSPPPADRDQEEEQDPAGGDCVGRTVYSKHWLFGVLSGLIQTVTSENAKSGSDDKESQMELDEEMENDICRVWDMSMDEDVALFLQEFNAPDIFMGILVKSKCPRLREICMGILGNMACFQEICVSISSDKNLGQVILHCVYDSDPPTLLETSRLLLTCLSQTEVASVWVERIREQPAVHDSICFIMSSSTNVDLLVKVGEVVDKLFDLDEKLMLEWIRNGAARPLDQPQEDCDEQPVFRIVPCVLEAAKQVRSENPEGLDVYMHILQLLTTVDDGIQAIVQCPDTRKDTWNLLFDMVCHEFCQADDPPIMLQEQKTVLASVLSVLSAICSSQAEQEHPKMETVDLPLIDSLIRVLQNMEHCQKKPENSTESNTEDPKKSDLTQDDFHLKILKDISCEFLSNIFQALTKETVAQGLKEGQLNKQKCSCAFQSLLPLYGPVVEDFVKILHDVDKALAEDLEESFPSLKVQT
;
A
#
# COMPACT_ATOMS: atom_id res chain seq x y z
N MET A 1 -75.04 -22.93 30.84
CA MET A 1 -73.90 -23.73 30.36
C MET A 1 -73.86 -23.55 28.86
N ASP A 2 -73.28 -22.43 28.43
CA ASP A 2 -73.17 -22.05 27.02
C ASP A 2 -71.92 -22.68 26.43
N ARG A 3 -72.10 -23.51 25.40
CA ARG A 3 -70.99 -24.02 24.59
C ARG A 3 -70.77 -23.06 23.42
N ASN A 4 -69.56 -22.53 23.34
CA ASN A 4 -69.09 -21.71 22.23
C ASN A 4 -69.07 -22.57 20.93
N PRO A 5 -69.50 -22.06 19.78
CA PRO A 5 -69.42 -22.80 18.53
C PRO A 5 -67.97 -22.95 18.06
N SER A 6 -67.69 -24.04 17.33
CA SER A 6 -66.38 -24.36 16.79
C SER A 6 -65.97 -23.41 15.65
N PRO A 7 -64.65 -23.17 15.45
CA PRO A 7 -64.17 -22.29 14.40
C PRO A 7 -64.39 -22.90 13.00
N PRO A 8 -64.47 -22.07 11.94
CA PRO A 8 -64.68 -22.54 10.58
C PRO A 8 -63.49 -23.37 10.07
N PRO A 9 -63.68 -24.21 9.04
CA PRO A 9 -62.62 -25.05 8.51
C PRO A 9 -61.55 -24.17 7.86
N ALA A 10 -60.29 -24.58 7.98
CA ALA A 10 -59.21 -23.99 7.20
C ALA A 10 -59.43 -24.31 5.72
N ASP A 11 -59.83 -23.32 4.95
CA ASP A 11 -59.75 -23.37 3.49
C ASP A 11 -58.26 -23.44 3.12
N ARG A 12 -57.83 -24.66 2.85
CA ARG A 12 -56.67 -24.94 1.99
C ARG A 12 -57.05 -24.40 0.63
N ASP A 13 -56.64 -23.18 0.31
CA ASP A 13 -56.45 -22.62 -1.04
C ASP A 13 -56.15 -21.11 -0.91
N GLN A 14 -55.01 -20.78 -0.31
CA GLN A 14 -54.32 -19.48 -0.47
C GLN A 14 -52.80 -19.75 -0.47
N GLU A 15 -52.37 -20.58 -1.42
CA GLU A 15 -51.06 -20.38 -2.04
C GLU A 15 -51.25 -19.18 -2.99
N GLU A 16 -50.37 -18.18 -2.90
CA GLU A 16 -50.41 -16.86 -3.59
C GLU A 16 -51.17 -15.70 -2.89
N GLU A 17 -51.01 -15.52 -1.57
CA GLU A 17 -50.97 -14.14 -1.05
C GLU A 17 -49.53 -13.65 -1.13
N GLN A 18 -49.20 -12.99 -2.24
CA GLN A 18 -48.07 -12.05 -2.27
C GLN A 18 -48.30 -11.04 -1.15
N ASP A 19 -47.39 -11.01 -0.19
CA ASP A 19 -47.39 -10.02 0.88
C ASP A 19 -47.39 -8.59 0.26
N PRO A 20 -48.46 -7.78 0.43
CA PRO A 20 -48.52 -6.43 -0.12
C PRO A 20 -47.51 -5.48 0.55
N ALA A 21 -46.85 -5.88 1.64
CA ALA A 21 -45.79 -5.12 2.28
C ALA A 21 -44.40 -5.33 1.62
N GLY A 22 -44.22 -6.34 0.77
CA GLY A 22 -42.95 -6.65 0.11
C GLY A 22 -42.68 -5.92 -1.21
N GLY A 23 -43.63 -5.11 -1.69
CA GLY A 23 -43.54 -4.50 -3.04
C GLY A 23 -42.54 -3.36 -3.18
N ASP A 24 -42.39 -2.54 -2.15
CA ASP A 24 -41.51 -1.34 -2.18
C ASP A 24 -40.11 -1.61 -1.60
N CYS A 25 -39.87 -2.76 -0.98
CA CYS A 25 -38.56 -3.08 -0.43
C CYS A 25 -37.55 -3.42 -1.54
N VAL A 26 -36.32 -2.92 -1.39
CA VAL A 26 -35.18 -3.28 -2.24
C VAL A 26 -34.62 -4.62 -1.77
N GLY A 27 -34.79 -5.67 -2.59
CA GLY A 27 -34.39 -7.03 -2.21
C GLY A 27 -34.98 -7.46 -0.86
N ARG A 28 -34.10 -7.82 0.07
CA ARG A 28 -34.44 -8.23 1.46
C ARG A 28 -34.29 -7.10 2.47
N THR A 29 -33.93 -5.91 2.03
CA THR A 29 -33.70 -4.76 2.90
C THR A 29 -35.01 -4.06 3.27
N VAL A 30 -34.93 -3.16 4.25
CA VAL A 30 -36.05 -2.27 4.63
C VAL A 30 -36.12 -1.02 3.75
N TYR A 31 -35.23 -0.88 2.79
CA TYR A 31 -35.09 0.33 1.98
C TYR A 31 -36.16 0.42 0.89
N SER A 32 -36.67 1.63 0.64
CA SER A 32 -37.74 1.89 -0.33
C SER A 32 -37.19 2.10 -1.75
N LYS A 33 -37.69 1.31 -2.71
CA LYS A 33 -37.43 1.43 -4.15
C LYS A 33 -37.92 2.76 -4.70
N HIS A 34 -39.14 3.17 -4.31
CA HIS A 34 -39.74 4.42 -4.79
C HIS A 34 -38.95 5.64 -4.29
N TRP A 35 -38.48 5.60 -3.04
CA TRP A 35 -37.65 6.68 -2.52
C TRP A 35 -36.33 6.79 -3.28
N LEU A 36 -35.60 5.68 -3.47
CA LEU A 36 -34.36 5.66 -4.26
C LEU A 36 -34.56 6.21 -5.68
N PHE A 37 -35.63 5.77 -6.35
CA PHE A 37 -35.97 6.27 -7.68
C PHE A 37 -36.26 7.78 -7.69
N GLY A 38 -36.95 8.28 -6.64
CA GLY A 38 -37.19 9.70 -6.44
C GLY A 38 -35.89 10.50 -6.34
N VAL A 39 -34.92 10.02 -5.56
CA VAL A 39 -33.61 10.66 -5.40
C VAL A 39 -32.84 10.68 -6.72
N LEU A 40 -32.73 9.54 -7.42
CA LEU A 40 -32.04 9.46 -8.72
C LEU A 40 -32.69 10.37 -9.78
N SER A 41 -34.03 10.45 -9.80
CA SER A 41 -34.75 11.36 -10.68
C SER A 41 -34.48 12.82 -10.34
N GLY A 42 -34.39 13.15 -9.04
CA GLY A 42 -34.01 14.47 -8.55
C GLY A 42 -32.61 14.87 -9.01
N LEU A 43 -31.63 13.97 -8.91
CA LEU A 43 -30.26 14.20 -9.39
C LEU A 43 -30.21 14.60 -10.87
N ILE A 44 -30.95 13.89 -11.73
CA ILE A 44 -31.02 14.20 -13.16
C ILE A 44 -31.53 15.62 -13.39
N GLN A 45 -32.54 16.05 -12.63
CA GLN A 45 -33.11 17.40 -12.72
C GLN A 45 -32.12 18.48 -12.24
N THR A 46 -31.39 18.19 -11.16
CA THR A 46 -30.35 19.08 -10.62
C THR A 46 -29.30 19.37 -11.69
N VAL A 47 -28.65 18.34 -12.25
CA VAL A 47 -27.61 18.50 -13.28
C VAL A 47 -28.13 19.19 -14.55
N THR A 48 -29.37 18.90 -14.95
CA THR A 48 -29.98 19.56 -16.12
C THR A 48 -30.17 21.06 -15.87
N SER A 49 -30.48 21.45 -14.63
CA SER A 49 -30.68 22.84 -14.22
C SER A 49 -29.36 23.60 -14.03
N GLU A 50 -28.29 22.94 -13.57
CA GLU A 50 -26.93 23.51 -13.47
C GLU A 50 -26.44 24.02 -14.84
N ASN A 51 -26.60 23.17 -15.86
CA ASN A 51 -26.17 23.47 -17.24
C ASN A 51 -27.00 24.59 -17.90
N ALA A 52 -28.25 24.81 -17.46
CA ALA A 52 -29.09 25.88 -18.01
C ALA A 52 -28.75 27.27 -17.42
N LYS A 53 -28.18 27.31 -16.20
CA LYS A 53 -27.85 28.56 -15.48
C LYS A 53 -26.43 29.06 -15.75
N SER A 54 -25.56 28.24 -16.34
CA SER A 54 -24.15 28.56 -16.62
C SER A 54 -23.94 29.53 -17.81
N GLY A 55 -24.98 30.24 -18.25
CA GLY A 55 -24.94 31.20 -19.36
C GLY A 55 -24.64 32.66 -18.97
N SER A 56 -24.38 32.97 -17.69
CA SER A 56 -24.02 34.33 -17.26
C SER A 56 -22.89 34.36 -16.23
N ASP A 57 -21.76 34.92 -16.65
CA ASP A 57 -20.62 35.54 -15.94
C ASP A 57 -20.16 35.04 -14.56
N ASP A 58 -18.92 34.53 -14.56
CA ASP A 58 -17.80 34.79 -13.64
C ASP A 58 -18.13 35.06 -12.16
N LYS A 59 -18.05 34.01 -11.33
CA LYS A 59 -17.10 33.87 -10.20
C LYS A 59 -16.85 32.39 -9.92
N GLU A 60 -15.62 32.05 -9.55
CA GLU A 60 -15.20 30.77 -8.94
C GLU A 60 -15.85 30.54 -7.56
N SER A 61 -17.15 30.75 -7.42
CA SER A 61 -17.88 30.20 -6.28
C SER A 61 -18.11 28.72 -6.58
N GLN A 62 -17.46 27.83 -5.82
CA GLN A 62 -17.83 26.42 -5.79
C GLN A 62 -19.35 26.33 -5.66
N MET A 63 -19.98 25.58 -6.56
CA MET A 63 -21.42 25.43 -6.54
C MET A 63 -21.79 24.54 -5.34
N GLU A 64 -22.42 25.13 -4.33
CA GLU A 64 -22.89 24.41 -3.16
C GLU A 64 -24.07 23.50 -3.54
N LEU A 65 -24.05 22.27 -3.04
CA LEU A 65 -25.14 21.32 -3.20
C LEU A 65 -26.30 21.74 -2.28
N ASP A 66 -27.53 21.61 -2.77
CA ASP A 66 -28.70 21.82 -1.92
C ASP A 66 -28.69 20.82 -0.75
N GLU A 67 -28.90 21.30 0.48
CA GLU A 67 -28.76 20.48 1.70
C GLU A 67 -29.71 19.28 1.71
N GLU A 68 -30.93 19.40 1.17
CA GLU A 68 -31.88 18.29 1.12
C GLU A 68 -31.39 17.22 0.12
N MET A 69 -30.94 17.65 -1.06
CA MET A 69 -30.35 16.77 -2.06
C MET A 69 -29.07 16.09 -1.53
N GLU A 70 -28.19 16.82 -0.86
CA GLU A 70 -26.96 16.27 -0.27
C GLU A 70 -27.29 15.18 0.75
N ASN A 71 -28.20 15.45 1.69
CA ASN A 71 -28.62 14.49 2.70
C ASN A 71 -29.22 13.23 2.07
N ASP A 72 -30.04 13.39 1.04
CA ASP A 72 -30.66 12.25 0.36
C ASP A 72 -29.62 11.42 -0.40
N ILE A 73 -28.70 12.04 -1.14
CA ILE A 73 -27.67 11.27 -1.87
C ILE A 73 -26.61 10.67 -0.94
N CYS A 74 -26.30 11.30 0.21
CA CYS A 74 -25.46 10.69 1.24
C CYS A 74 -26.10 9.42 1.83
N ARG A 75 -27.43 9.42 2.04
CA ARG A 75 -28.13 8.20 2.45
C ARG A 75 -28.01 7.11 1.38
N VAL A 76 -28.10 7.45 0.09
CA VAL A 76 -27.87 6.48 -0.98
C VAL A 76 -26.45 5.92 -0.93
N TRP A 77 -25.46 6.76 -0.61
CA TRP A 77 -24.08 6.32 -0.38
C TRP A 77 -24.01 5.28 0.74
N ASP A 78 -24.56 5.56 1.92
CA ASP A 78 -24.61 4.60 3.02
C ASP A 78 -25.30 3.29 2.62
N MET A 79 -26.43 3.39 1.91
CA MET A 79 -27.23 2.23 1.48
C MET A 79 -26.51 1.40 0.41
N SER A 80 -25.68 2.00 -0.44
CA SER A 80 -24.98 1.31 -1.53
C SER A 80 -23.93 0.28 -1.08
N MET A 81 -23.63 0.23 0.23
CA MET A 81 -22.82 -0.84 0.82
C MET A 81 -23.56 -2.18 0.87
N ASP A 82 -24.89 -2.19 0.77
CA ASP A 82 -25.72 -3.40 0.75
C ASP A 82 -25.84 -3.95 -0.68
N GLU A 83 -25.65 -5.26 -0.84
CA GLU A 83 -25.65 -5.95 -2.13
C GLU A 83 -26.98 -5.80 -2.88
N ASP A 84 -28.11 -5.95 -2.19
CA ASP A 84 -29.43 -5.85 -2.81
C ASP A 84 -29.67 -4.42 -3.32
N VAL A 85 -29.15 -3.41 -2.60
CA VAL A 85 -29.23 -2.00 -3.03
C VAL A 85 -28.32 -1.73 -4.22
N ALA A 86 -27.08 -2.21 -4.19
CA ALA A 86 -26.15 -2.02 -5.29
C ALA A 86 -26.66 -2.66 -6.59
N LEU A 87 -27.20 -3.89 -6.51
CA LEU A 87 -27.81 -4.59 -7.65
C LEU A 87 -29.04 -3.84 -8.16
N PHE A 88 -29.86 -3.29 -7.26
CA PHE A 88 -30.98 -2.44 -7.66
C PHE A 88 -30.50 -1.15 -8.35
N LEU A 89 -29.51 -0.45 -7.83
CA LEU A 89 -28.93 0.74 -8.48
C LEU A 89 -28.38 0.39 -9.88
N GLN A 90 -27.75 -0.77 -10.03
CA GLN A 90 -27.28 -1.28 -11.32
C GLN A 90 -28.45 -1.54 -12.29
N GLU A 91 -29.51 -2.22 -11.85
CA GLU A 91 -30.70 -2.50 -12.66
C GLU A 91 -31.35 -1.21 -13.21
N PHE A 92 -31.32 -0.14 -12.42
CA PHE A 92 -31.88 1.17 -12.78
C PHE A 92 -30.88 2.07 -13.51
N ASN A 93 -29.74 1.54 -13.95
CA ASN A 93 -28.73 2.25 -14.71
C ASN A 93 -28.16 3.48 -13.98
N ALA A 94 -28.08 3.40 -12.65
CA ALA A 94 -27.49 4.46 -11.83
C ALA A 94 -26.02 4.79 -12.21
N PRO A 95 -25.17 3.83 -12.62
CA PRO A 95 -23.82 4.16 -13.07
C PRO A 95 -23.76 5.19 -14.21
N ASP A 96 -24.69 5.12 -15.17
CA ASP A 96 -24.79 6.09 -16.26
C ASP A 96 -25.24 7.47 -15.77
N ILE A 97 -26.12 7.51 -14.76
CA ILE A 97 -26.54 8.75 -14.12
C ILE A 97 -25.33 9.40 -13.43
N PHE A 98 -24.58 8.62 -12.63
CA PHE A 98 -23.38 9.08 -11.95
C PHE A 98 -22.29 9.51 -12.93
N MET A 99 -22.08 8.78 -14.04
CA MET A 99 -21.19 9.21 -15.12
C MET A 99 -21.60 10.58 -15.68
N GLY A 100 -22.89 10.78 -15.93
CA GLY A 100 -23.43 12.05 -16.39
C GLY A 100 -23.18 13.19 -15.42
N ILE A 101 -23.26 12.93 -14.12
CA ILE A 101 -22.95 13.89 -13.05
C ILE A 101 -21.45 14.20 -13.03
N LEU A 102 -20.58 13.18 -13.05
CA LEU A 102 -19.13 13.34 -13.01
C LEU A 102 -18.58 14.18 -14.15
N VAL A 103 -19.20 14.10 -15.34
CA VAL A 103 -18.82 14.89 -16.51
C VAL A 103 -19.37 16.33 -16.48
N LYS A 104 -20.55 16.55 -15.90
CA LYS A 104 -21.29 17.81 -16.07
C LYS A 104 -21.31 18.71 -14.85
N SER A 105 -21.32 18.13 -13.65
CA SER A 105 -21.45 18.92 -12.43
C SER A 105 -20.14 19.61 -12.10
N LYS A 106 -20.23 20.82 -11.53
CA LYS A 106 -19.10 21.56 -10.97
C LYS A 106 -19.08 21.53 -9.45
N CYS A 107 -20.01 20.81 -8.83
CA CYS A 107 -20.10 20.66 -7.38
C CYS A 107 -19.15 19.53 -6.93
N PRO A 108 -18.03 19.83 -6.22
CA PRO A 108 -17.08 18.80 -5.81
C PRO A 108 -17.72 17.76 -4.90
N ARG A 109 -18.54 18.20 -3.93
CA ARG A 109 -19.25 17.33 -3.00
C ARG A 109 -20.17 16.33 -3.70
N LEU A 110 -20.92 16.77 -4.72
CA LEU A 110 -21.78 15.86 -5.48
C LEU A 110 -20.97 14.83 -6.27
N ARG A 111 -19.84 15.24 -6.86
CA ARG A 111 -18.95 14.35 -7.61
C ARG A 111 -18.28 13.33 -6.70
N GLU A 112 -17.79 13.76 -5.54
CA GLU A 112 -17.28 12.91 -4.47
C GLU A 112 -18.31 11.83 -4.11
N ILE A 113 -19.54 12.22 -3.75
CA ILE A 113 -20.57 11.26 -3.33
C ILE A 113 -20.92 10.27 -4.44
N CYS A 114 -21.05 10.73 -5.69
CA CYS A 114 -21.35 9.86 -6.83
C CYS A 114 -20.20 8.87 -7.10
N MET A 115 -18.95 9.32 -6.99
CA MET A 115 -17.78 8.45 -7.12
C MET A 115 -17.73 7.43 -5.96
N GLY A 116 -18.07 7.86 -4.75
CA GLY A 116 -18.15 6.99 -3.58
C GLY A 116 -19.21 5.90 -3.69
N ILE A 117 -20.40 6.23 -4.22
CA ILE A 117 -21.45 5.26 -4.52
C ILE A 117 -20.95 4.24 -5.55
N LEU A 118 -20.35 4.69 -6.66
CA LEU A 118 -19.75 3.80 -7.66
C LEU A 118 -18.68 2.88 -7.04
N GLY A 119 -17.83 3.43 -6.17
CA GLY A 119 -16.82 2.67 -5.42
C GLY A 119 -17.43 1.58 -4.54
N ASN A 120 -18.55 1.84 -3.87
CA ASN A 120 -19.25 0.83 -3.06
C ASN A 120 -19.90 -0.23 -3.94
N MET A 121 -20.57 0.18 -5.02
CA MET A 121 -21.19 -0.74 -5.97
C MET A 121 -20.14 -1.68 -6.60
N ALA A 122 -18.95 -1.17 -6.91
CA ALA A 122 -17.86 -1.96 -7.47
C ALA A 122 -17.27 -3.00 -6.50
N CYS A 123 -17.62 -2.99 -5.21
CA CYS A 123 -17.26 -4.08 -4.29
C CYS A 123 -17.97 -5.40 -4.65
N PHE A 124 -19.06 -5.35 -5.42
CA PHE A 124 -19.77 -6.53 -5.90
C PHE A 124 -19.28 -6.92 -7.29
N GLN A 125 -18.87 -8.18 -7.44
CA GLN A 125 -18.15 -8.67 -8.62
C GLN A 125 -18.90 -8.42 -9.94
N GLU A 126 -20.20 -8.71 -9.99
CA GLU A 126 -21.01 -8.49 -11.20
C GLU A 126 -21.00 -7.03 -11.65
N ILE A 127 -21.16 -6.10 -10.70
CA ILE A 127 -21.19 -4.67 -10.98
C ILE A 127 -19.80 -4.17 -11.36
N CYS A 128 -18.76 -4.62 -10.68
CA CYS A 128 -17.38 -4.27 -11.05
C CYS A 128 -17.06 -4.71 -12.48
N VAL A 129 -17.47 -5.92 -12.87
CA VAL A 129 -17.32 -6.41 -14.25
C VAL A 129 -18.11 -5.53 -15.23
N SER A 130 -19.33 -5.12 -14.88
CA SER A 130 -20.12 -4.21 -15.71
C SER A 130 -19.43 -2.84 -15.88
N ILE A 131 -19.04 -2.20 -14.78
CA ILE A 131 -18.31 -0.91 -14.78
C ILE A 131 -17.02 -1.03 -15.61
N SER A 132 -16.27 -2.10 -15.39
CA SER A 132 -15.01 -2.36 -16.08
C SER A 132 -15.19 -2.67 -17.57
N SER A 133 -16.35 -3.18 -17.99
CA SER A 133 -16.63 -3.46 -19.40
C SER A 133 -17.07 -2.20 -20.17
N ASP A 134 -17.56 -1.18 -19.47
CA ASP A 134 -17.94 0.09 -20.07
C ASP A 134 -16.71 0.98 -20.31
N LYS A 135 -16.44 1.26 -21.59
CA LYS A 135 -15.30 2.10 -22.00
C LYS A 135 -15.48 3.57 -21.65
N ASN A 136 -16.71 4.09 -21.76
CA ASN A 136 -16.98 5.50 -21.49
C ASN A 136 -16.86 5.78 -19.99
N LEU A 137 -17.49 4.92 -19.17
CA LEU A 137 -17.42 5.03 -17.73
C LEU A 137 -15.96 4.88 -17.25
N GLY A 138 -15.22 3.90 -17.78
CA GLY A 138 -13.79 3.73 -17.49
C GLY A 138 -12.96 4.98 -17.84
N GLN A 139 -13.25 5.63 -18.97
CA GLN A 139 -12.57 6.87 -19.35
C GLN A 139 -12.91 8.04 -18.42
N VAL A 140 -14.17 8.18 -18.00
CA VAL A 140 -14.60 9.22 -17.06
C VAL A 140 -13.97 9.01 -15.69
N ILE A 141 -13.89 7.77 -15.20
CA ILE A 141 -13.23 7.44 -13.93
C ILE A 141 -11.75 7.83 -13.98
N LEU A 142 -11.03 7.47 -15.05
CA LEU A 142 -9.62 7.87 -15.21
C LEU A 142 -9.46 9.38 -15.33
N HIS A 143 -10.40 10.08 -15.98
CA HIS A 143 -10.39 11.53 -16.02
C HIS A 143 -10.57 12.17 -14.63
N CYS A 144 -11.24 11.50 -13.70
CA CYS A 144 -11.42 12.00 -12.34
C CYS A 144 -10.11 11.96 -11.51
N VAL A 145 -9.06 11.28 -11.97
CA VAL A 145 -7.71 11.33 -11.36
C VAL A 145 -7.05 12.72 -11.52
N TYR A 146 -7.57 13.55 -12.44
CA TYR A 146 -7.11 14.94 -12.63
C TYR A 146 -7.94 15.97 -11.87
N ASP A 147 -8.84 15.54 -10.98
CA ASP A 147 -9.63 16.48 -10.21
C ASP A 147 -8.76 17.30 -9.24
N SER A 148 -9.20 18.52 -8.93
CA SER A 148 -8.54 19.37 -7.94
C SER A 148 -9.01 19.09 -6.51
N ASP A 149 -10.16 18.41 -6.35
CA ASP A 149 -10.79 18.14 -5.07
C ASP A 149 -10.25 16.85 -4.42
N PRO A 150 -9.56 16.92 -3.27
CA PRO A 150 -8.96 15.74 -2.64
C PRO A 150 -9.95 14.63 -2.25
N PRO A 151 -11.16 14.91 -1.72
CA PRO A 151 -12.17 13.88 -1.48
C PRO A 151 -12.59 13.13 -2.75
N THR A 152 -12.80 13.85 -3.87
CA THR A 152 -13.12 13.20 -5.16
C THR A 152 -11.97 12.32 -5.66
N LEU A 153 -10.72 12.79 -5.52
CA LEU A 153 -9.52 12.00 -5.86
C LEU A 153 -9.39 10.75 -4.99
N LEU A 154 -9.73 10.86 -3.70
CA LEU A 154 -9.67 9.74 -2.74
C LEU A 154 -10.66 8.64 -3.16
N GLU A 155 -11.91 9.00 -3.44
CA GLU A 155 -12.92 8.03 -3.88
C GLU A 155 -12.61 7.45 -5.26
N THR A 156 -12.03 8.25 -6.16
CA THR A 156 -11.56 7.77 -7.46
C THR A 156 -10.46 6.72 -7.28
N SER A 157 -9.49 6.99 -6.40
CA SER A 157 -8.39 6.07 -6.09
C SER A 157 -8.91 4.80 -5.42
N ARG A 158 -9.90 4.90 -4.52
CA ARG A 158 -10.55 3.74 -3.90
C ARG A 158 -11.26 2.87 -4.94
N LEU A 159 -12.03 3.46 -5.86
CA LEU A 159 -12.68 2.71 -6.94
C LEU A 159 -11.66 2.03 -7.86
N LEU A 160 -10.58 2.72 -8.24
CA LEU A 160 -9.51 2.14 -9.04
C LEU A 160 -8.86 0.95 -8.33
N LEU A 161 -8.55 1.08 -7.03
CA LEU A 161 -7.99 0.01 -6.23
C LEU A 161 -8.94 -1.20 -6.15
N THR A 162 -10.23 -0.98 -5.91
CA THR A 162 -11.25 -2.04 -5.91
C THR A 162 -11.25 -2.80 -7.23
N CYS A 163 -11.23 -2.08 -8.35
CA CYS A 163 -11.18 -2.66 -9.69
C CYS A 163 -9.88 -3.42 -9.96
N LEU A 164 -8.72 -2.86 -9.60
CA LEU A 164 -7.41 -3.51 -9.76
C LEU A 164 -7.26 -4.75 -8.88
N SER A 165 -7.99 -4.81 -7.76
CA SER A 165 -7.98 -5.96 -6.85
C SER A 165 -8.84 -7.12 -7.34
N GLN A 166 -9.68 -6.93 -8.36
CA GLN A 166 -10.50 -7.99 -8.95
C GLN A 166 -9.80 -8.65 -10.14
N THR A 167 -9.46 -9.92 -9.99
CA THR A 167 -8.68 -10.70 -10.96
C THR A 167 -9.24 -10.70 -12.38
N GLU A 168 -10.57 -10.69 -12.52
CA GLU A 168 -11.28 -10.76 -13.79
C GLU A 168 -11.13 -9.49 -14.63
N VAL A 169 -10.92 -8.34 -13.98
CA VAL A 169 -10.94 -7.02 -14.62
C VAL A 169 -9.65 -6.22 -14.41
N ALA A 170 -8.76 -6.64 -13.51
CA ALA A 170 -7.51 -5.95 -13.21
C ALA A 170 -6.70 -5.61 -14.48
N SER A 171 -6.55 -6.59 -15.38
CA SER A 171 -5.85 -6.39 -16.65
C SER A 171 -6.49 -5.30 -17.53
N VAL A 172 -7.81 -5.16 -17.51
CA VAL A 172 -8.52 -4.12 -18.27
C VAL A 172 -8.14 -2.73 -17.76
N TRP A 173 -8.02 -2.56 -16.44
CA TRP A 173 -7.66 -1.28 -15.84
C TRP A 173 -6.18 -0.95 -16.02
N VAL A 174 -5.29 -1.94 -15.92
CA VAL A 174 -3.87 -1.79 -16.25
C VAL A 174 -3.70 -1.29 -17.70
N GLU A 175 -4.38 -1.91 -18.66
CA GLU A 175 -4.32 -1.47 -20.07
C GLU A 175 -4.86 -0.05 -20.25
N ARG A 176 -5.99 0.29 -19.63
CA ARG A 176 -6.55 1.66 -19.73
C ARG A 176 -5.63 2.74 -19.16
N ILE A 177 -4.97 2.44 -18.04
CA ILE A 177 -4.00 3.35 -17.43
C ILE A 177 -2.79 3.52 -18.36
N ARG A 178 -2.30 2.42 -18.96
CA ARG A 178 -1.23 2.46 -19.95
C ARG A 178 -1.58 3.31 -21.17
N GLU A 179 -2.83 3.22 -21.65
CA GLU A 179 -3.34 4.02 -22.77
C GLU A 179 -3.47 5.52 -22.44
N GLN A 180 -3.37 5.92 -21.17
CA GLN A 180 -3.45 7.31 -20.72
C GLN A 180 -2.20 7.75 -19.93
N PRO A 181 -1.07 8.06 -20.60
CA PRO A 181 0.18 8.42 -19.92
C PRO A 181 0.08 9.59 -18.93
N ALA A 182 -0.86 10.52 -19.13
CA ALA A 182 -1.07 11.64 -18.20
C ALA A 182 -1.49 11.18 -16.78
N VAL A 183 -2.04 9.97 -16.62
CA VAL A 183 -2.40 9.41 -15.31
C VAL A 183 -1.15 9.29 -14.42
N HIS A 184 -0.01 8.91 -15.00
CA HIS A 184 1.28 8.87 -14.30
C HIS A 184 1.62 10.24 -13.68
N ASP A 185 1.51 11.31 -14.48
CA ASP A 185 1.88 12.65 -14.02
C ASP A 185 0.94 13.14 -12.93
N SER A 186 -0.36 12.84 -13.02
CA SER A 186 -1.34 13.18 -11.99
C SER A 186 -1.08 12.45 -10.68
N ILE A 187 -0.84 11.14 -10.74
CA ILE A 187 -0.53 10.32 -9.56
C ILE A 187 0.77 10.77 -8.90
N CYS A 188 1.81 11.03 -9.70
CA CYS A 188 3.07 11.56 -9.20
C CYS A 188 2.91 12.94 -8.56
N PHE A 189 2.11 13.82 -9.18
CA PHE A 189 1.79 15.12 -8.61
C PHE A 189 1.12 14.98 -7.25
N ILE A 190 0.08 14.13 -7.14
CA ILE A 190 -0.62 13.88 -5.86
C ILE A 190 0.37 13.42 -4.79
N MET A 191 1.23 12.44 -5.09
CA MET A 191 2.26 11.95 -4.16
C MET A 191 3.27 13.05 -3.75
N SER A 192 3.59 13.98 -4.65
CA SER A 192 4.55 15.06 -4.37
C SER A 192 3.95 16.29 -3.69
N SER A 193 2.65 16.55 -3.81
CA SER A 193 2.07 17.85 -3.39
C SER A 193 0.89 17.75 -2.43
N SER A 194 0.22 16.61 -2.32
CA SER A 194 -0.92 16.47 -1.41
C SER A 194 -0.44 16.51 0.03
N THR A 195 -1.16 17.24 0.89
CA THR A 195 -1.03 17.19 2.36
C THR A 195 -2.14 16.35 3.00
N ASN A 196 -3.01 15.72 2.20
CA ASN A 196 -4.04 14.82 2.68
C ASN A 196 -3.45 13.40 2.78
N VAL A 197 -3.21 12.94 4.01
CA VAL A 197 -2.58 11.65 4.28
C VAL A 197 -3.43 10.47 3.80
N ASP A 198 -4.76 10.52 3.96
CA ASP A 198 -5.64 9.44 3.48
C ASP A 198 -5.58 9.29 1.96
N LEU A 199 -5.53 10.42 1.24
CA LEU A 199 -5.33 10.41 -0.21
C LEU A 199 -3.96 9.86 -0.60
N LEU A 200 -2.89 10.26 0.11
CA LEU A 200 -1.55 9.72 -0.13
C LEU A 200 -1.53 8.20 0.08
N VAL A 201 -2.12 7.69 1.15
CA VAL A 201 -2.21 6.24 1.41
C VAL A 201 -2.93 5.55 0.26
N LYS A 202 -4.11 6.06 -0.13
CA LYS A 202 -4.94 5.42 -1.18
C LYS A 202 -4.27 5.44 -2.55
N VAL A 203 -3.62 6.54 -2.91
CA VAL A 203 -2.85 6.63 -4.16
C VAL A 203 -1.64 5.69 -4.11
N GLY A 204 -0.95 5.62 -2.97
CA GLY A 204 0.12 4.64 -2.75
C GLY A 204 -0.36 3.22 -3.01
N GLU A 205 -1.50 2.81 -2.46
CA GLU A 205 -2.05 1.46 -2.66
C GLU A 205 -2.38 1.17 -4.13
N VAL A 206 -2.86 2.18 -4.88
CA VAL A 206 -3.08 2.05 -6.33
C VAL A 206 -1.75 1.82 -7.05
N VAL A 207 -0.70 2.60 -6.75
CA VAL A 207 0.63 2.45 -7.38
C VAL A 207 1.26 1.11 -7.03
N ASP A 208 1.24 0.73 -5.76
CA ASP A 208 1.71 -0.55 -5.27
C ASP A 208 1.04 -1.70 -6.03
N LYS A 209 -0.29 -1.65 -6.11
CA LYS A 209 -1.05 -2.69 -6.80
C LYS A 209 -0.76 -2.74 -8.30
N LEU A 210 -0.58 -1.59 -8.94
CA LEU A 210 -0.22 -1.54 -10.37
C LEU A 210 1.14 -2.16 -10.63
N PHE A 211 2.13 -1.89 -9.79
CA PHE A 211 3.48 -2.41 -9.94
C PHE A 211 3.57 -3.91 -9.63
N ASP A 212 2.79 -4.39 -8.65
CA ASP A 212 2.61 -5.82 -8.35
C ASP A 212 1.94 -6.58 -9.52
N LEU A 213 0.99 -5.95 -10.21
CA LEU A 213 0.25 -6.57 -11.31
C LEU A 213 1.00 -6.59 -12.65
N ASP A 214 1.77 -5.53 -12.96
CA ASP A 214 2.36 -5.35 -14.30
C ASP A 214 3.74 -4.68 -14.27
N GLU A 215 4.79 -5.52 -14.36
CA GLU A 215 6.19 -5.10 -14.44
C GLU A 215 6.46 -4.15 -15.62
N LYS A 216 5.76 -4.31 -16.76
CA LYS A 216 6.00 -3.46 -17.93
C LYS A 216 5.50 -2.04 -17.70
N LEU A 217 4.34 -1.88 -17.07
CA LEU A 217 3.81 -0.58 -16.68
C LEU A 217 4.76 0.10 -15.68
N MET A 218 5.27 -0.64 -14.69
CA MET A 218 6.28 -0.15 -13.76
C MET A 218 7.53 0.37 -14.52
N LEU A 219 8.07 -0.39 -15.47
CA LEU A 219 9.20 0.03 -16.30
C LEU A 219 8.89 1.26 -17.15
N GLU A 220 7.69 1.38 -17.71
CA GLU A 220 7.24 2.57 -18.44
C GLU A 220 7.21 3.80 -17.53
N TRP A 221 6.68 3.67 -16.30
CA TRP A 221 6.63 4.76 -15.33
C TRP A 221 8.03 5.19 -14.86
N ILE A 222 8.94 4.24 -14.64
CA ILE A 222 10.35 4.53 -14.34
C ILE A 222 10.97 5.36 -15.47
N ARG A 223 10.72 5.00 -16.73
CA ARG A 223 11.32 5.63 -17.92
C ARG A 223 10.67 6.96 -18.31
N ASN A 224 9.39 7.18 -18.02
CA ASN A 224 8.67 8.40 -18.39
C ASN A 224 9.33 9.66 -17.77
N GLY A 225 9.86 9.57 -16.54
CA GLY A 225 10.60 10.65 -15.90
C GLY A 225 12.06 10.82 -16.36
N ALA A 226 12.57 9.92 -17.21
CA ALA A 226 13.94 9.94 -17.75
C ALA A 226 14.03 10.55 -19.16
N ALA A 227 12.90 10.78 -19.83
CA ALA A 227 12.85 11.25 -21.22
C ALA A 227 13.00 12.77 -21.36
N ARG A 228 14.18 13.33 -21.04
CA ARG A 228 14.68 14.53 -21.73
C ARG A 228 16.12 14.28 -22.22
N PRO A 229 16.39 14.40 -23.53
CA PRO A 229 17.76 14.52 -24.03
C PRO A 229 18.37 15.83 -23.51
N LEU A 230 19.61 15.78 -23.04
CA LEU A 230 20.36 16.94 -22.50
C LEU A 230 20.59 18.10 -23.51
N ASP A 231 20.15 18.00 -24.77
CA ASP A 231 20.68 18.81 -25.89
C ASP A 231 19.65 19.71 -26.61
N GLN A 232 18.48 20.02 -26.06
CA GLN A 232 17.56 20.98 -26.70
C GLN A 232 17.58 22.36 -26.02
N PRO A 233 17.84 23.46 -26.77
CA PRO A 233 17.74 24.81 -26.26
C PRO A 233 16.32 25.12 -25.82
N GLN A 234 16.22 25.70 -24.63
CA GLN A 234 15.01 26.09 -23.93
C GLN A 234 14.36 27.30 -24.62
N GLU A 235 13.27 27.06 -25.36
CA GLU A 235 12.38 28.12 -25.85
C GLU A 235 11.04 28.02 -25.10
N ASP A 236 10.80 28.98 -24.21
CA ASP A 236 9.51 29.53 -23.76
C ASP A 236 8.26 28.63 -23.87
N CYS A 237 8.26 27.47 -23.20
CA CYS A 237 7.04 26.75 -22.83
C CYS A 237 7.08 26.53 -21.33
N ASP A 238 6.01 26.92 -20.62
CA ASP A 238 5.81 26.68 -19.19
C ASP A 238 6.27 25.25 -18.85
N GLU A 239 7.37 25.12 -18.12
CA GLU A 239 8.00 23.83 -17.87
C GLU A 239 7.06 22.99 -17.00
N GLN A 240 6.30 22.08 -17.62
CA GLN A 240 5.59 21.07 -16.88
C GLN A 240 6.59 20.31 -16.00
N PRO A 241 6.32 20.15 -14.69
CA PRO A 241 7.22 19.46 -13.78
C PRO A 241 7.43 18.03 -14.27
N VAL A 242 8.69 17.66 -14.49
CA VAL A 242 9.05 16.28 -14.84
C VAL A 242 9.05 15.48 -13.55
N PHE A 243 7.98 14.71 -13.33
CA PHE A 243 7.90 13.81 -12.19
C PHE A 243 8.73 12.55 -12.44
N ARG A 244 9.51 12.18 -11.43
CA ARG A 244 10.19 10.89 -11.37
C ARG A 244 9.58 10.10 -10.24
N ILE A 245 9.27 8.82 -10.51
CA ILE A 245 8.54 7.98 -9.56
C ILE A 245 9.22 7.90 -8.19
N VAL A 246 10.56 7.73 -8.15
CA VAL A 246 11.29 7.57 -6.88
C VAL A 246 11.19 8.83 -6.00
N PRO A 247 11.53 10.05 -6.45
CA PRO A 247 11.27 11.27 -5.66
C PRO A 247 9.83 11.44 -5.19
N CYS A 248 8.84 11.11 -6.02
CA CYS A 248 7.43 11.21 -5.64
C CYS A 248 7.07 10.24 -4.50
N VAL A 249 7.51 8.99 -4.62
CA VAL A 249 7.36 7.94 -3.57
C VAL A 249 8.04 8.36 -2.28
N LEU A 250 9.26 8.92 -2.34
CA LEU A 250 9.99 9.38 -1.15
C LEU A 250 9.29 10.56 -0.46
N GLU A 251 8.74 11.50 -1.22
CA GLU A 251 8.04 12.64 -0.65
C GLU A 251 6.75 12.22 0.05
N ALA A 252 5.94 11.38 -0.60
CA ALA A 252 4.74 10.83 0.02
C ALA A 252 5.07 10.00 1.27
N ALA A 253 6.11 9.15 1.20
CA ALA A 253 6.55 8.36 2.35
C ALA A 253 6.95 9.25 3.54
N LYS A 254 7.65 10.36 3.32
CA LYS A 254 7.99 11.32 4.39
C LYS A 254 6.76 11.93 5.04
N GLN A 255 5.74 12.28 4.26
CA GLN A 255 4.50 12.86 4.79
C GLN A 255 3.67 11.83 5.57
N VAL A 256 3.57 10.60 5.06
CA VAL A 256 2.77 9.52 5.67
C VAL A 256 3.43 8.96 6.93
N ARG A 257 4.77 8.94 6.99
CA ARG A 257 5.59 8.36 8.07
C ARG A 257 5.13 8.72 9.49
N SER A 258 4.76 9.98 9.75
CA SER A 258 4.39 10.42 11.10
C SER A 258 2.92 10.22 11.47
N GLU A 259 2.04 10.16 10.47
CA GLU A 259 0.59 10.20 10.69
C GLU A 259 -0.08 8.85 10.46
N ASN A 260 0.47 8.01 9.57
CA ASN A 260 -0.10 6.71 9.22
C ASN A 260 1.01 5.66 8.94
N PRO A 261 1.46 4.92 9.97
CA PRO A 261 2.50 3.89 9.81
C PRO A 261 2.11 2.72 8.89
N GLU A 262 0.82 2.38 8.81
CA GLU A 262 0.33 1.34 7.88
C GLU A 262 0.50 1.79 6.43
N GLY A 263 0.19 3.06 6.15
CA GLY A 263 0.44 3.69 4.86
C GLY A 263 1.91 3.74 4.47
N LEU A 264 2.82 3.81 5.45
CA LEU A 264 4.25 3.78 5.17
C LEU A 264 4.68 2.43 4.59
N ASP A 265 4.09 1.32 5.05
CA ASP A 265 4.38 -0.03 4.54
C ASP A 265 4.16 -0.10 3.02
N VAL A 266 3.08 0.50 2.53
CA VAL A 266 2.75 0.60 1.10
C VAL A 266 3.88 1.25 0.31
N TYR A 267 4.39 2.40 0.77
CA TYR A 267 5.47 3.10 0.06
C TYR A 267 6.80 2.36 0.14
N MET A 268 7.07 1.66 1.24
CA MET A 268 8.27 0.83 1.35
C MET A 268 8.19 -0.40 0.43
N HIS A 269 7.01 -0.99 0.29
CA HIS A 269 6.77 -2.07 -0.66
C HIS A 269 6.92 -1.61 -2.12
N ILE A 270 6.43 -0.41 -2.47
CA ILE A 270 6.70 0.19 -3.79
C ILE A 270 8.21 0.30 -4.06
N LEU A 271 8.99 0.82 -3.10
CA LEU A 271 10.44 0.89 -3.25
C LEU A 271 11.07 -0.51 -3.40
N GLN A 272 10.57 -1.50 -2.67
CA GLN A 272 11.01 -2.89 -2.79
C GLN A 272 10.68 -3.48 -4.17
N LEU A 273 9.49 -3.25 -4.71
CA LEU A 273 9.12 -3.69 -6.06
C LEU A 273 10.06 -3.08 -7.10
N LEU A 274 10.43 -1.80 -6.95
CA LEU A 274 11.39 -1.15 -7.85
C LEU A 274 12.77 -1.81 -7.83
N THR A 275 13.22 -2.41 -6.72
CA THR A 275 14.53 -3.11 -6.69
C THR A 275 14.51 -4.47 -7.36
N THR A 276 13.34 -4.99 -7.73
CA THR A 276 13.22 -6.29 -8.43
C THR A 276 13.62 -6.23 -9.90
N VAL A 277 13.80 -5.02 -10.46
CA VAL A 277 14.18 -4.79 -11.86
C VAL A 277 15.39 -3.85 -11.97
N ASP A 278 16.26 -4.10 -12.95
CA ASP A 278 17.50 -3.34 -13.15
C ASP A 278 17.25 -1.82 -13.34
N ASP A 279 16.28 -1.45 -14.17
CA ASP A 279 15.94 -0.03 -14.40
C ASP A 279 15.43 0.65 -13.12
N GLY A 280 14.75 -0.09 -12.24
CA GLY A 280 14.21 0.43 -10.98
C GLY A 280 15.29 0.64 -9.93
N ILE A 281 16.23 -0.31 -9.77
CA ILE A 281 17.40 -0.06 -8.91
C ILE A 281 18.24 1.10 -9.46
N GLN A 282 18.41 1.22 -10.78
CA GLN A 282 19.09 2.37 -11.38
C GLN A 282 18.34 3.68 -11.13
N ALA A 283 17.01 3.69 -11.15
CA ALA A 283 16.23 4.89 -10.82
C ALA A 283 16.48 5.40 -9.39
N ILE A 284 16.78 4.48 -8.45
CA ILE A 284 17.16 4.82 -7.07
C ILE A 284 18.61 5.29 -6.99
N VAL A 285 19.55 4.55 -7.60
CA VAL A 285 20.98 4.75 -7.33
C VAL A 285 21.70 5.66 -8.31
N GLN A 286 21.20 5.87 -9.53
CA GLN A 286 21.92 6.63 -10.57
C GLN A 286 22.13 8.11 -10.20
N CYS A 287 21.14 8.74 -9.58
CA CYS A 287 21.21 10.13 -9.12
C CYS A 287 21.75 10.17 -7.68
N PRO A 288 22.88 10.88 -7.40
CA PRO A 288 23.45 10.93 -6.05
C PRO A 288 22.49 11.49 -4.99
N ASP A 289 21.71 12.52 -5.32
CA ASP A 289 20.76 13.14 -4.39
C ASP A 289 19.61 12.18 -4.06
N THR A 290 19.02 11.55 -5.09
CA THR A 290 17.96 10.55 -4.90
C THR A 290 18.47 9.36 -4.08
N ARG A 291 19.66 8.85 -4.41
CA ARG A 291 20.30 7.75 -3.66
C ARG A 291 20.46 8.12 -2.19
N LYS A 292 20.99 9.32 -1.92
CA LYS A 292 21.23 9.82 -0.57
C LYS A 292 19.91 10.02 0.20
N ASP A 293 18.89 10.57 -0.44
CA ASP A 293 17.57 10.79 0.17
C ASP A 293 16.88 9.46 0.49
N THR A 294 16.95 8.48 -0.42
CA THR A 294 16.47 7.12 -0.16
C THR A 294 17.23 6.49 0.99
N TRP A 295 18.57 6.54 0.97
CA TRP A 295 19.40 5.97 2.03
C TRP A 295 19.06 6.56 3.40
N ASN A 296 19.03 7.89 3.52
CA ASN A 296 18.76 8.56 4.79
C ASN A 296 17.38 8.22 5.34
N LEU A 297 16.35 8.22 4.47
CA LEU A 297 14.99 7.86 4.89
C LEU A 297 14.93 6.46 5.49
N LEU A 298 15.45 5.47 4.77
CA LEU A 298 15.44 4.06 5.16
C LEU A 298 16.36 3.77 6.35
N PHE A 299 17.52 4.43 6.39
CA PHE A 299 18.46 4.35 7.49
C PHE A 299 17.82 4.88 8.78
N ASP A 300 17.22 6.06 8.75
CA ASP A 300 16.56 6.64 9.92
C ASP A 300 15.44 5.73 10.44
N MET A 301 14.66 5.11 9.55
CA MET A 301 13.61 4.16 9.93
C MET A 301 14.18 2.97 10.71
N VAL A 302 15.22 2.31 10.21
CA VAL A 302 15.78 1.09 10.85
C VAL A 302 16.64 1.40 12.06
N CYS A 303 17.37 2.52 12.04
CA CYS A 303 18.33 2.86 13.08
C CYS A 303 17.73 3.67 14.22
N HIS A 304 16.63 4.38 13.99
CA HIS A 304 16.11 5.35 14.96
C HIS A 304 14.61 5.21 15.28
N GLU A 305 13.83 4.47 14.49
CA GLU A 305 12.37 4.38 14.70
C GLU A 305 11.85 2.97 14.93
N PHE A 306 12.26 2.00 14.13
CA PHE A 306 11.75 0.63 14.19
C PHE A 306 12.66 -0.29 14.99
N CYS A 307 12.05 -1.24 15.69
CA CYS A 307 12.74 -2.28 16.47
C CYS A 307 13.86 -1.71 17.37
N GLN A 308 13.53 -0.70 18.18
CA GLN A 308 14.44 -0.01 19.09
C GLN A 308 14.79 -0.85 20.31
N ALA A 309 15.86 -0.48 21.04
CA ALA A 309 16.39 -1.28 22.15
C ALA A 309 15.38 -1.52 23.28
N ASP A 310 14.49 -0.56 23.51
CA ASP A 310 13.48 -0.61 24.55
C ASP A 310 12.14 -1.18 24.07
N ASP A 311 12.03 -1.53 22.78
CA ASP A 311 10.80 -2.05 22.20
C ASP A 311 10.55 -3.50 22.66
N PRO A 312 9.31 -3.84 23.08
CA PRO A 312 8.97 -5.22 23.37
C PRO A 312 9.01 -6.05 22.07
N PRO A 313 9.33 -7.35 22.13
CA PRO A 313 9.41 -8.20 20.92
C PRO A 313 8.13 -8.21 20.05
N ILE A 314 6.97 -7.91 20.62
CA ILE A 314 5.71 -7.80 19.87
C ILE A 314 5.73 -6.67 18.84
N MET A 315 6.48 -5.58 19.07
CA MET A 315 6.61 -4.50 18.07
C MET A 315 7.18 -5.01 16.75
N LEU A 316 8.09 -5.98 16.82
CA LEU A 316 8.64 -6.62 15.62
C LEU A 316 7.55 -7.34 14.81
N GLN A 317 6.52 -7.90 15.46
CA GLN A 317 5.42 -8.56 14.75
C GLN A 317 4.57 -7.59 13.94
N GLU A 318 4.38 -6.38 14.46
CA GLU A 318 3.63 -5.32 13.80
C GLU A 318 4.46 -4.68 12.68
N GLN A 319 5.78 -4.59 12.86
CA GLN A 319 6.70 -3.92 11.92
C GLN A 319 7.35 -4.87 10.90
N LYS A 320 7.00 -6.16 10.88
CA LYS A 320 7.76 -7.17 10.11
C LYS A 320 7.73 -6.95 8.60
N THR A 321 6.61 -6.51 8.03
CA THR A 321 6.48 -6.27 6.59
C THR A 321 7.28 -5.04 6.17
N VAL A 322 7.08 -3.92 6.87
CA VAL A 322 7.80 -2.67 6.58
C VAL A 322 9.31 -2.83 6.77
N LEU A 323 9.75 -3.53 7.82
CA LEU A 323 11.18 -3.84 8.02
C LEU A 323 11.74 -4.72 6.91
N ALA A 324 10.98 -5.72 6.43
CA ALA A 324 11.43 -6.57 5.34
C ALA A 324 11.64 -5.76 4.05
N SER A 325 10.68 -4.90 3.71
CA SER A 325 10.75 -3.99 2.57
C SER A 325 11.96 -3.04 2.68
N VAL A 326 12.09 -2.35 3.82
CA VAL A 326 13.17 -1.38 4.05
C VAL A 326 14.56 -2.03 3.98
N LEU A 327 14.75 -3.16 4.66
CA LEU A 327 16.03 -3.88 4.66
C LEU A 327 16.36 -4.46 3.28
N SER A 328 15.36 -4.92 2.53
CA SER A 328 15.53 -5.40 1.16
C SER A 328 16.05 -4.29 0.25
N VAL A 329 15.46 -3.09 0.33
CA VAL A 329 15.89 -1.92 -0.46
C VAL A 329 17.30 -1.47 -0.06
N LEU A 330 17.60 -1.36 1.23
CA LEU A 330 18.95 -1.03 1.70
C LEU A 330 20.01 -2.03 1.23
N SER A 331 19.71 -3.33 1.28
CA SER A 331 20.60 -4.39 0.78
C SER A 331 20.85 -4.27 -0.72
N ALA A 332 19.80 -4.00 -1.51
CA ALA A 332 19.91 -3.81 -2.95
C ALA A 332 20.76 -2.57 -3.31
N ILE A 333 20.56 -1.45 -2.60
CA ILE A 333 21.37 -0.23 -2.77
C ILE A 333 22.84 -0.54 -2.47
N CYS A 334 23.16 -1.21 -1.36
CA CYS A 334 24.53 -1.61 -1.02
C CYS A 334 25.17 -2.50 -2.09
N SER A 335 24.42 -3.48 -2.59
CA SER A 335 24.92 -4.43 -3.59
C SER A 335 25.25 -3.74 -4.92
N SER A 336 24.41 -2.79 -5.35
CA SER A 336 24.64 -2.00 -6.57
C SER A 336 25.89 -1.11 -6.51
N GLN A 337 26.34 -0.71 -5.31
CA GLN A 337 27.55 0.10 -5.14
C GLN A 337 28.83 -0.72 -5.39
N ALA A 338 28.81 -2.03 -5.12
CA ALA A 338 29.96 -2.90 -5.33
C ALA A 338 30.30 -3.09 -6.83
N GLU A 339 29.31 -2.89 -7.72
CA GLU A 339 29.45 -3.10 -9.17
C GLU A 339 29.93 -1.85 -9.91
N GLN A 340 29.70 -0.64 -9.37
CA GLN A 340 30.19 0.60 -9.99
C GLN A 340 31.62 0.88 -9.53
N GLU A 341 32.60 0.66 -10.42
CA GLU A 341 34.03 0.89 -10.23
C GLU A 341 34.39 2.36 -9.89
N HIS A 342 34.11 2.83 -8.67
CA HIS A 342 34.85 3.91 -8.02
C HIS A 342 34.82 3.80 -6.48
N PRO A 343 35.97 4.06 -5.80
CA PRO A 343 36.24 3.51 -4.49
C PRO A 343 35.89 4.50 -3.38
N LYS A 344 34.87 4.14 -2.60
CA LYS A 344 34.77 4.23 -1.14
C LYS A 344 33.30 3.99 -0.86
N MET A 345 32.97 2.79 -0.39
CA MET A 345 31.83 2.62 0.49
C MET A 345 31.99 3.72 1.55
N GLU A 346 31.16 4.76 1.48
CA GLU A 346 30.99 5.63 2.65
C GLU A 346 30.68 4.65 3.77
N THR A 347 31.56 4.69 4.77
CA THR A 347 31.71 3.72 5.85
C THR A 347 30.45 2.92 6.13
N VAL A 348 30.52 1.58 6.07
CA VAL A 348 29.47 0.69 6.62
C VAL A 348 29.01 1.27 7.96
N ASP A 349 27.77 1.74 8.01
CA ASP A 349 27.26 2.43 9.17
C ASP A 349 27.06 1.42 10.30
N LEU A 350 27.92 1.49 11.32
CA LEU A 350 27.89 0.63 12.49
C LEU A 350 26.50 0.58 13.20
N PRO A 351 25.69 1.65 13.25
CA PRO A 351 24.32 1.58 13.77
C PRO A 351 23.43 0.60 13.01
N LEU A 352 23.61 0.44 11.70
CA LEU A 352 22.81 -0.48 10.88
C LEU A 352 23.09 -1.94 11.24
N ILE A 353 24.36 -2.27 11.52
CA ILE A 353 24.74 -3.61 12.01
C ILE A 353 24.04 -3.90 13.34
N ASP A 354 24.03 -2.92 14.25
CA ASP A 354 23.36 -3.07 15.54
C ASP A 354 21.86 -3.31 15.38
N SER A 355 21.19 -2.52 14.53
CA SER A 355 19.76 -2.70 14.25
C SER A 355 19.45 -4.05 13.60
N LEU A 356 20.25 -4.50 12.62
CA LEU A 356 20.09 -5.84 12.02
C LEU A 356 20.22 -6.96 13.06
N ILE A 357 21.23 -6.89 13.92
CA ILE A 357 21.42 -7.87 14.99
C ILE A 357 20.25 -7.81 15.98
N ARG A 358 19.75 -6.62 16.30
CA ARG A 358 18.58 -6.45 17.18
C ARG A 358 17.30 -7.04 16.59
N VAL A 359 17.06 -6.90 15.28
CA VAL A 359 15.98 -7.57 14.56
C VAL A 359 16.11 -9.10 14.71
N LEU A 360 17.30 -9.67 14.47
CA LEU A 360 17.56 -11.11 14.64
C LEU A 360 17.31 -11.58 16.09
N GLN A 361 17.75 -10.81 17.09
CA GLN A 361 17.52 -11.10 18.51
C GLN A 361 16.03 -11.13 18.86
N ASN A 362 15.28 -10.12 18.42
CA ASN A 362 13.85 -10.04 18.69
C ASN A 362 13.06 -11.14 17.97
N MET A 363 13.50 -11.60 16.80
CA MET A 363 12.90 -12.76 16.14
C MET A 363 13.04 -14.04 16.96
N GLU A 364 14.20 -14.29 17.57
CA GLU A 364 14.36 -15.45 18.45
C GLU A 364 13.43 -15.38 19.66
N HIS A 365 13.22 -14.18 20.22
CA HIS A 365 12.28 -13.98 21.32
C HIS A 365 10.82 -14.22 20.91
N CYS A 366 10.44 -13.82 19.70
CA CYS A 366 9.12 -14.10 19.15
C CYS A 366 8.87 -15.61 18.94
N GLN A 367 9.88 -16.34 18.49
CA GLN A 367 9.80 -17.79 18.27
C GLN A 367 9.75 -18.59 19.58
N LYS A 368 10.34 -18.06 20.66
CA LYS A 368 10.30 -18.62 22.02
C LYS A 368 9.00 -18.21 22.74
N LYS A 369 7.82 -18.63 22.27
CA LYS A 369 6.57 -18.46 23.05
C LYS A 369 6.64 -19.29 24.35
N PRO A 370 6.13 -18.79 25.49
CA PRO A 370 6.12 -19.53 26.75
C PRO A 370 5.15 -20.72 26.68
N GLU A 371 5.60 -21.92 27.04
CA GLU A 371 4.83 -23.18 27.07
C GLU A 371 3.64 -23.19 28.07
N ASN A 372 3.15 -22.04 28.55
CA ASN A 372 2.17 -21.93 29.65
C ASN A 372 0.87 -21.19 29.28
N SER A 373 0.34 -21.32 28.07
CA SER A 373 -1.06 -20.97 27.79
C SER A 373 -1.89 -22.25 27.69
N THR A 374 -2.45 -22.63 28.83
CA THR A 374 -3.40 -23.74 29.02
C THR A 374 -4.47 -23.76 27.93
N GLU A 375 -4.74 -24.97 27.42
CA GLU A 375 -5.81 -25.33 26.49
C GLU A 375 -7.12 -24.56 26.78
N SER A 376 -7.59 -23.79 25.80
CA SER A 376 -9.02 -23.54 25.64
C SER A 376 -9.37 -23.86 24.19
N ASN A 377 -10.09 -24.97 24.03
CA ASN A 377 -10.66 -25.39 22.76
C ASN A 377 -11.80 -24.46 22.40
N THR A 378 -11.54 -23.55 21.47
CA THR A 378 -12.55 -22.92 20.62
C THR A 378 -11.96 -22.82 19.23
N GLU A 379 -12.59 -23.48 18.27
CA GLU A 379 -12.26 -23.38 16.85
C GLU A 379 -12.54 -21.94 16.38
N ASP A 380 -11.51 -21.09 16.45
CA ASP A 380 -11.48 -19.71 15.98
C ASP A 380 -10.82 -19.61 14.58
N PRO A 381 -11.13 -18.57 13.78
CA PRO A 381 -10.51 -18.33 12.47
C PRO A 381 -9.00 -17.98 12.53
N LYS A 382 -8.41 -17.86 13.73
CA LYS A 382 -7.02 -17.44 14.00
C LYS A 382 -5.92 -18.38 13.48
N LYS A 383 -6.28 -19.49 12.84
CA LYS A 383 -5.29 -20.46 12.34
C LYS A 383 -4.61 -20.00 11.04
N SER A 384 -5.26 -19.17 10.19
CA SER A 384 -4.60 -18.61 9.00
C SER A 384 -3.59 -17.53 9.36
N ASP A 385 -3.95 -16.60 10.25
CA ASP A 385 -3.10 -15.46 10.62
C ASP A 385 -1.78 -15.93 11.25
N LEU A 386 -1.81 -16.95 12.11
CA LEU A 386 -0.60 -17.52 12.70
C LEU A 386 0.38 -18.09 11.66
N THR A 387 -0.14 -18.69 10.57
CA THR A 387 0.72 -19.23 9.51
C THR A 387 1.29 -18.14 8.59
N GLN A 388 0.56 -17.05 8.41
CA GLN A 388 1.00 -15.91 7.62
C GLN A 388 2.02 -15.06 8.41
N ASP A 389 1.82 -14.88 9.71
CA ASP A 389 2.77 -14.20 10.59
C ASP A 389 4.13 -14.89 10.61
N ASP A 390 4.14 -16.22 10.76
CA ASP A 390 5.35 -17.03 10.71
C ASP A 390 6.05 -16.94 9.34
N PHE A 391 5.29 -16.79 8.26
CA PHE A 391 5.82 -16.60 6.91
C PHE A 391 6.54 -15.26 6.74
N HIS A 392 5.93 -14.15 7.15
CA HIS A 392 6.55 -12.82 7.03
C HIS A 392 7.77 -12.66 7.94
N LEU A 393 7.76 -13.25 9.15
CA LEU A 393 8.95 -13.30 10.01
C LEU A 393 10.09 -14.09 9.38
N LYS A 394 9.77 -15.16 8.67
CA LYS A 394 10.79 -15.93 7.94
C LYS A 394 11.40 -15.10 6.82
N ILE A 395 10.58 -14.40 6.04
CA ILE A 395 11.07 -13.46 5.01
C ILE A 395 12.01 -12.42 5.62
N LEU A 396 11.57 -11.76 6.71
CA LEU A 396 12.39 -10.77 7.40
C LEU A 396 13.72 -11.36 7.89
N LYS A 397 13.70 -12.59 8.42
CA LYS A 397 14.90 -13.31 8.85
C LYS A 397 15.85 -13.55 7.70
N ASP A 398 15.34 -14.08 6.58
CA ASP A 398 16.14 -14.42 5.42
C ASP A 398 16.80 -13.16 4.83
N ILE A 399 16.04 -12.06 4.68
CA ILE A 399 16.55 -10.75 4.24
C ILE A 399 17.59 -10.19 5.21
N SER A 400 17.32 -10.24 6.53
CA SER A 400 18.23 -9.73 7.55
C SER A 400 19.55 -10.50 7.57
N CYS A 401 19.49 -11.83 7.43
CA CYS A 401 20.67 -12.68 7.36
C CYS A 401 21.48 -12.41 6.09
N GLU A 402 20.83 -12.33 4.93
CA GLU A 402 21.49 -12.01 3.67
C GLU A 402 22.18 -10.65 3.76
N PHE A 403 21.47 -9.61 4.20
CA PHE A 403 22.02 -8.27 4.29
C PHE A 403 23.18 -8.18 5.29
N LEU A 404 23.03 -8.79 6.47
CA LEU A 404 24.11 -8.84 7.47
C LEU A 404 25.34 -9.58 6.93
N SER A 405 25.14 -10.65 6.15
CA SER A 405 26.25 -11.38 5.52
C SER A 405 27.00 -10.51 4.50
N ASN A 406 26.28 -9.77 3.66
CA ASN A 406 26.86 -8.84 2.69
C ASN A 406 27.67 -7.74 3.40
N ILE A 407 27.14 -7.22 4.52
CA ILE A 407 27.84 -6.24 5.35
C ILE A 407 29.11 -6.86 5.95
N PHE A 408 29.04 -8.05 6.55
CA PHE A 408 30.20 -8.71 7.16
C PHE A 408 31.33 -8.97 6.16
N GLN A 409 30.97 -9.30 4.91
CA GLN A 409 31.95 -9.49 3.84
C GLN A 409 32.67 -8.18 3.45
N ALA A 410 32.00 -7.03 3.59
CA ALA A 410 32.55 -5.72 3.29
C ALA A 410 33.31 -5.06 4.47
N LEU A 411 33.22 -5.61 5.68
CA LEU A 411 33.83 -5.03 6.87
C LEU A 411 35.36 -5.07 6.82
N THR A 412 35.99 -3.96 7.20
CA THR A 412 37.44 -3.86 7.34
C THR A 412 37.87 -4.01 8.79
N LYS A 413 39.16 -4.31 9.03
CA LYS A 413 39.74 -4.36 10.39
C LYS A 413 39.50 -3.06 11.17
N GLU A 414 39.58 -1.92 10.49
CA GLU A 414 39.39 -0.59 11.08
C GLU A 414 37.93 -0.40 11.53
N THR A 415 36.97 -0.76 10.69
CA THR A 415 35.53 -0.70 11.01
C THR A 415 35.18 -1.64 12.15
N VAL A 416 35.72 -2.86 12.17
CA VAL A 416 35.51 -3.83 13.26
C VAL A 416 36.08 -3.31 14.58
N ALA A 417 37.29 -2.76 14.57
CA ALA A 417 37.90 -2.16 15.76
C ALA A 417 37.06 -1.01 16.32
N GLN A 418 36.53 -0.16 15.43
CA GLN A 418 35.64 0.93 15.82
C GLN A 418 34.31 0.40 16.39
N GLY A 419 33.69 -0.60 15.75
CA GLY A 419 32.45 -1.21 16.21
C GLY A 419 32.56 -1.85 17.59
N LEU A 420 33.70 -2.48 17.90
CA LEU A 420 34.00 -3.01 19.24
C LEU A 420 34.15 -1.88 20.27
N LYS A 421 34.84 -0.79 19.90
CA LYS A 421 35.05 0.36 20.78
C LYS A 421 33.75 1.09 21.11
N GLU A 422 32.85 1.22 20.13
CA GLU A 422 31.55 1.87 20.28
C GLU A 422 30.47 0.95 20.87
N GLY A 423 30.77 -0.35 21.07
CA GLY A 423 29.85 -1.32 21.63
C GLY A 423 28.78 -1.83 20.65
N GLN A 424 28.88 -1.48 19.38
CA GLN A 424 28.03 -1.99 18.31
C GLN A 424 28.34 -3.45 17.99
N LEU A 425 29.58 -3.87 18.23
CA LEU A 425 29.99 -5.27 18.24
C LEU A 425 30.42 -5.67 19.64
N ASN A 426 29.98 -6.85 20.09
CA ASN A 426 30.42 -7.48 21.33
C ASN A 426 30.09 -8.99 21.27
N LYS A 427 30.52 -9.75 22.28
CA LYS A 427 30.28 -11.21 22.36
C LYS A 427 28.83 -11.59 22.10
N GLN A 428 27.87 -10.96 22.79
CA GLN A 428 26.46 -11.31 22.70
C GLN A 428 25.90 -11.02 21.30
N LYS A 429 26.21 -9.85 20.74
CA LYS A 429 25.77 -9.43 19.41
C LYS A 429 26.35 -10.33 18.32
N CYS A 430 27.65 -10.59 18.36
CA CYS A 430 28.31 -11.51 17.42
C CYS A 430 27.77 -12.94 17.55
N SER A 431 27.50 -13.43 18.76
CA SER A 431 26.93 -14.76 18.97
C SER A 431 25.55 -14.90 18.34
N CYS A 432 24.68 -13.89 18.50
CA CYS A 432 23.35 -13.90 17.86
C CYS A 432 23.44 -13.86 16.34
N ALA A 433 24.33 -13.01 15.80
CA ALA A 433 24.60 -12.98 14.36
C ALA A 433 25.04 -14.35 13.85
N PHE A 434 25.99 -15.01 14.53
CA PHE A 434 26.50 -16.32 14.11
C PHE A 434 25.45 -17.42 14.20
N GLN A 435 24.59 -17.40 15.23
CA GLN A 435 23.45 -18.32 15.36
C GLN A 435 22.48 -18.21 14.18
N SER A 436 22.27 -16.99 13.68
CA SER A 436 21.34 -16.73 12.58
C SER A 436 21.96 -16.99 11.21
N LEU A 437 23.25 -16.71 11.04
CA LEU A 437 23.98 -16.85 9.78
C LEU A 437 24.41 -18.30 9.49
N LEU A 438 24.72 -19.09 10.51
CA LEU A 438 25.16 -20.48 10.33
C LEU A 438 23.97 -21.44 10.15
N PRO A 439 24.12 -22.49 9.32
CA PRO A 439 25.31 -22.83 8.53
C PRO A 439 25.37 -22.14 7.15
N LEU A 440 24.31 -21.42 6.75
CA LEU A 440 24.11 -20.97 5.37
C LEU A 440 25.21 -20.01 4.87
N TYR A 441 25.67 -19.10 5.73
CA TYR A 441 26.70 -18.10 5.45
C TYR A 441 28.05 -18.42 6.13
N GLY A 442 28.38 -19.71 6.29
CA GLY A 442 29.59 -20.18 6.97
C GLY A 442 30.90 -19.49 6.55
N PRO A 443 31.23 -19.40 5.25
CA PRO A 443 32.46 -18.76 4.79
C PRO A 443 32.59 -17.29 5.22
N VAL A 444 31.48 -16.54 5.20
CA VAL A 444 31.44 -15.13 5.63
C VAL A 444 31.74 -15.01 7.12
N VAL A 445 31.15 -15.89 7.93
CA VAL A 445 31.40 -15.93 9.38
C VAL A 445 32.86 -16.30 9.68
N GLU A 446 33.42 -17.28 8.97
CA GLU A 446 34.83 -17.68 9.12
C GLU A 446 35.79 -16.53 8.78
N ASP A 447 35.54 -15.80 7.69
CA ASP A 447 36.35 -14.66 7.30
C ASP A 447 36.24 -13.50 8.29
N PHE A 448 35.03 -13.23 8.80
CA PHE A 448 34.82 -12.24 9.85
C PHE A 448 35.55 -12.61 11.16
N VAL A 449 35.57 -13.90 11.55
CA VAL A 449 36.34 -14.37 12.72
C VAL A 449 37.85 -14.17 12.52
N LYS A 450 38.38 -14.37 11.31
CA LYS A 450 39.80 -14.06 11.02
C LYS A 450 40.10 -12.58 11.22
N ILE A 451 39.20 -11.70 10.78
CA ILE A 451 39.31 -10.25 11.00
C ILE A 451 39.26 -9.94 12.51
N LEU A 452 38.34 -10.56 13.25
CA LEU A 452 38.25 -10.40 14.70
C LEU A 452 39.51 -10.89 15.42
N HIS A 453 40.12 -12.00 15.02
CA HIS A 453 41.35 -12.50 15.65
C HIS A 453 42.50 -11.48 15.58
N ASP A 454 42.55 -10.68 14.51
CA ASP A 454 43.54 -9.61 14.36
C ASP A 454 43.24 -8.36 15.21
N VAL A 455 41.97 -8.13 15.56
CA VAL A 455 41.51 -6.93 16.27
C VAL A 455 41.33 -7.17 17.77
N ASP A 456 40.66 -8.26 18.14
CA ASP A 456 40.43 -8.73 19.50
C ASP A 456 40.47 -10.28 19.54
N LYS A 457 41.67 -10.80 19.74
CA LYS A 457 41.93 -12.24 19.79
C LYS A 457 41.12 -12.96 20.87
N ALA A 458 40.92 -12.35 22.04
CA ALA A 458 40.23 -13.00 23.14
C ALA A 458 38.73 -13.20 22.82
N LEU A 459 38.12 -12.19 22.20
CA LEU A 459 36.74 -12.30 21.74
C LEU A 459 36.57 -13.34 20.62
N ALA A 460 37.52 -13.40 19.68
CA ALA A 460 37.49 -14.38 18.59
C ALA A 460 37.55 -15.83 19.11
N GLU A 461 38.51 -16.13 19.99
CA GLU A 461 38.67 -17.48 20.59
C GLU A 461 37.41 -17.91 21.37
N ASP A 462 36.79 -16.98 22.10
CA ASP A 462 35.58 -17.23 22.88
C ASP A 462 34.33 -17.48 22.00
N LEU A 463 34.24 -16.82 20.84
CA LEU A 463 33.21 -17.12 19.84
C LEU A 463 33.45 -18.49 19.17
N GLU A 464 34.69 -18.84 18.84
CA GLU A 464 35.02 -20.16 18.28
C GLU A 464 34.72 -21.32 19.24
N GLU A 465 34.88 -21.11 20.56
CA GLU A 465 34.44 -22.08 21.57
C GLU A 465 32.93 -22.25 21.58
N SER A 466 32.18 -21.17 21.38
CA SER A 466 30.71 -21.17 21.35
C SER A 466 30.13 -21.79 20.08
N PHE A 467 30.87 -21.76 18.97
CA PHE A 467 30.47 -22.32 17.67
C PHE A 467 31.53 -23.28 17.11
N PRO A 468 31.52 -24.56 17.55
CA PRO A 468 32.53 -25.54 17.15
C PRO A 468 32.62 -25.79 15.64
N SER A 469 31.58 -25.47 14.87
CA SER A 469 31.57 -25.53 13.40
C SER A 469 32.56 -24.57 12.75
N LEU A 470 32.99 -23.52 13.46
CA LEU A 470 33.97 -22.52 12.99
C LEU A 470 35.42 -22.96 13.25
N LYS A 471 35.64 -23.98 14.08
CA LYS A 471 36.98 -24.54 14.28
C LYS A 471 37.36 -25.30 13.02
N VAL A 472 38.11 -24.65 12.14
CA VAL A 472 38.70 -25.26 10.95
C VAL A 472 39.40 -26.56 11.37
N GLN A 473 39.07 -27.67 10.70
CA GLN A 473 39.89 -28.87 10.72
C GLN A 473 41.25 -28.50 10.11
N THR A 474 42.24 -28.21 10.95
CA THR A 474 43.64 -27.97 10.58
C THR A 474 44.22 -29.04 9.67
#